data_AF-A0A1X2G9D3-F1
#
_entry.id   AF-A0A1X2G9D3-F1
#
_cell.length_a   1.000
_cell.length_b   1.000
_cell.length_c   1.000
_cell.angle_alpha   90.00
_cell.angle_beta   90.00
_cell.angle_gamma   90.00
#
_symmetry.space_group_name_H-M   'P 1'
#
loop_
_entity.id
_entity.type
_entity.pdbx_description
1 polymer ?
#
loop_
_entity_poly.entity_id
_entity_poly.type
_entity_poly.pdbx_seq_one_letter_code
_entity_poly.pdbx_strand_id
1 'polypeptide(L)' 'MISRDQAICLLFCEEYNEGNAARLRKRIEDMKDFEICYENDPQDPVLIHLRLWHAKAFKYKRYE' A
#
# COMPACT_ATOMS: atom_id res chain seq x y z
N MET A 1 -4.14 -12.71 5.51
CA MET A 1 -3.69 -11.33 5.27
C MET A 1 -2.82 -11.36 4.02
N ILE A 2 -2.95 -10.41 3.10
CA ILE A 2 -2.10 -10.34 1.90
C ILE A 2 -0.80 -9.60 2.22
N SER A 3 0.26 -9.84 1.46
CA SER A 3 1.52 -9.11 1.62
C SER A 3 1.42 -7.67 1.13
N ARG A 4 2.36 -6.81 1.54
CA ARG A 4 2.48 -5.45 0.99
C ARG A 4 2.55 -5.45 -0.54
N ASP A 5 3.26 -6.39 -1.14
CA ASP A 5 3.40 -6.46 -2.60
C ASP A 5 2.12 -6.86 -3.31
N GLN A 6 1.38 -7.82 -2.74
CA GLN A 6 0.05 -8.16 -3.22
C GLN A 6 -0.89 -6.96 -3.12
N ALA A 7 -0.83 -6.23 -2.01
CA ALA A 7 -1.62 -5.01 -1.81
C ALA A 7 -1.27 -3.92 -2.83
N ILE A 8 0.02 -3.74 -3.15
CA ILE A 8 0.46 -2.78 -4.16
C ILE A 8 -0.11 -3.16 -5.54
N CYS A 9 -0.06 -4.44 -5.92
CA CYS A 9 -0.67 -4.91 -7.16
C CYS A 9 -2.20 -4.66 -7.19
N LEU A 10 -2.91 -4.95 -6.09
CA LEU A 10 -4.34 -4.66 -5.97
C LEU A 10 -4.66 -3.16 -6.10
N LEU A 11 -3.87 -2.30 -5.44
CA LEU A 11 -4.04 -0.84 -5.48
C LEU A 11 -3.96 -0.28 -6.91
N PHE A 12 -3.08 -0.87 -7.75
CA PHE A 12 -2.91 -0.48 -9.15
C PHE A 12 -3.72 -1.33 -10.14
N CYS A 13 -4.61 -2.19 -9.64
CA CYS A 13 -5.43 -3.10 -10.44
C CYS A 13 -4.61 -3.99 -11.39
N GLU A 14 -3.45 -4.45 -10.93
CA GLU A 14 -2.57 -5.34 -11.69
C GLU A 14 -2.50 -6.73 -11.04
N GLU A 15 -2.29 -7.77 -11.87
CA GLU A 15 -2.05 -9.11 -11.36
C GLU A 15 -0.74 -9.18 -10.57
N TYR A 16 -0.77 -9.95 -9.48
CA TYR A 16 0.42 -10.19 -8.68
C TYR A 16 1.40 -11.11 -9.41
N ASN A 17 2.57 -10.56 -9.71
CA ASN A 17 3.79 -11.28 -10.03
C ASN A 17 5.00 -10.45 -9.58
N GLU A 18 6.18 -11.06 -9.50
CA GLU A 18 7.40 -10.41 -8.97
C GLU A 18 7.80 -9.16 -9.76
N GLY A 19 7.60 -9.16 -11.09
CA GLY A 19 7.93 -8.02 -11.95
C GLY A 19 7.03 -6.81 -11.72
N ASN A 20 5.71 -7.03 -11.66
CA ASN A 20 4.73 -5.99 -11.36
C ASN A 20 4.95 -5.45 -9.95
N ALA A 21 5.09 -6.33 -8.96
CA ALA A 21 5.34 -5.95 -7.58
C ALA A 21 6.58 -5.08 -7.45
N ALA A 22 7.72 -5.48 -8.04
CA ALA A 22 8.96 -4.70 -7.96
C ALA A 22 8.82 -3.31 -8.62
N ARG A 23 8.22 -3.24 -9.82
CA ARG A 23 8.01 -1.98 -10.53
C ARG A 23 7.09 -1.03 -9.76
N LEU A 24 5.99 -1.55 -9.22
CA LEU A 24 4.99 -0.75 -8.50
C LEU A 24 5.48 -0.35 -7.11
N ARG A 25 6.25 -1.20 -6.42
CA ARG A 25 6.92 -0.86 -5.16
C ARG A 25 7.83 0.34 -5.34
N LYS A 26 8.70 0.31 -6.35
CA LYS A 26 9.58 1.43 -6.69
C LYS A 26 8.78 2.70 -6.97
N ARG A 27 7.67 2.59 -7.69
CA ARG A 27 6.78 3.73 -7.97
C ARG A 27 6.23 4.39 -6.69
N ILE A 28 5.89 3.61 -5.67
CA ILE A 28 5.45 4.15 -4.37
C ILE A 28 6.64 4.76 -3.60
N GLU A 29 7.77 4.08 -3.57
CA GLU A 29 8.99 4.58 -2.90
C GLU A 29 9.45 5.92 -3.48
N ASP A 30 9.33 6.10 -4.80
CA ASP A 30 9.65 7.35 -5.50
C ASP A 30 8.72 8.51 -5.10
N MET A 31 7.50 8.24 -4.62
CA MET A 31 6.59 9.28 -4.11
C MET A 31 7.01 9.82 -2.74
N LYS A 32 7.87 9.09 -2.00
CA LYS A 32 8.50 9.41 -0.69
C LYS A 32 7.57 9.69 0.50
N ASP A 33 6.46 10.38 0.28
CA ASP A 33 5.56 10.88 1.31
C ASP A 33 4.26 10.08 1.42
N PHE A 34 4.19 8.90 0.79
CA PHE A 34 3.02 8.05 0.78
C PHE A 34 3.31 6.65 1.35
N GLU A 35 2.30 6.08 1.99
CA GLU A 35 2.31 4.70 2.47
C GLU A 35 1.05 3.97 2.01
N ILE A 36 1.22 2.69 1.69
CA ILE A 36 0.13 1.78 1.42
C ILE A 36 -0.34 1.12 2.71
N CYS A 37 -1.64 1.18 2.95
CA CYS A 37 -2.26 0.67 4.18
C CYS A 37 -3.70 0.21 3.90
N TYR A 38 -4.40 -0.25 4.93
CA TYR A 38 -5.81 -0.62 4.87
C TYR A 38 -6.52 -0.24 6.17
N GLU A 39 -7.84 -0.08 6.15
CA GLU A 39 -8.62 0.21 7.36
C GLU A 39 -9.15 -1.09 8.00
N ASN A 40 -10.09 -1.73 7.31
CA ASN A 40 -10.78 -2.93 7.79
C ASN A 40 -10.50 -4.17 6.95
N ASP A 41 -10.40 -4.01 5.62
CA ASP A 41 -10.16 -5.12 4.69
C ASP A 41 -8.76 -4.99 4.07
N PRO A 42 -7.83 -5.94 4.33
CA PRO A 42 -6.54 -5.98 3.67
C PRO A 42 -6.60 -6.08 2.14
N GLN A 43 -7.73 -6.50 1.56
CA GLN A 43 -7.92 -6.57 0.09
C GLN A 43 -8.40 -5.25 -0.53
N ASP A 44 -8.68 -4.23 0.28
CA ASP A 44 -9.02 -2.87 -0.15
C ASP A 44 -7.90 -1.90 0.25
N PRO A 45 -6.73 -1.96 -0.44
CA PRO A 45 -5.59 -1.12 -0.12
C PRO A 45 -5.87 0.34 -0.44
N VAL A 46 -5.39 1.23 0.43
CA VAL A 46 -5.42 2.67 0.23
C VAL A 46 -4.01 3.26 0.31
N LEU A 47 -3.73 4.20 -0.59
CA LEU A 47 -2.51 4.99 -0.58
C LEU A 47 -2.77 6.30 0.14
N ILE A 48 -2.07 6.55 1.24
CA ILE A 48 -2.25 7.77 2.03
C ILE A 48 -0.96 8.51 2.22
N HIS A 49 -1.05 9.83 2.35
CA HIS A 49 0.09 10.67 2.69
C HIS A 49 0.52 10.43 4.15
N LEU A 50 1.83 10.40 4.43
CA LEU A 50 2.37 10.12 5.77
C LEU A 50 1.88 11.10 6.85
N ARG A 51 1.69 12.38 6.52
CA ARG A 51 0.99 13.35 7.41
C ARG A 51 -0.39 12.88 7.86
N LEU A 52 -1.20 12.29 6.97
CA LEU A 52 -2.51 11.76 7.32
C LEU A 52 -2.38 10.51 8.19
N TRP A 53 -1.42 9.65 7.87
CA TRP A 53 -1.08 8.50 8.72
C TRP A 53 -0.78 8.96 10.15
N HIS A 54 0.08 9.96 10.35
CA HIS A 54 0.39 10.48 11.69
C HIS A 54 -0.82 11.10 12.38
N ALA A 55 -1.68 11.81 11.65
CA ALA A 55 -2.89 12.41 12.21
C ALA A 55 -3.97 11.37 12.59
N LYS A 56 -3.98 10.21 11.93
CA LYS A 56 -5.02 9.17 12.07
C LYS A 56 -4.43 7.77 12.21
N ALA A 57 -3.37 7.63 13.01
CA ALA A 57 -2.59 6.39 13.11
C ALA A 57 -3.42 5.16 13.54
N PHE A 58 -4.53 5.36 14.26
CA PHE A 58 -5.41 4.28 14.70
C PHE A 58 -6.39 3.80 13.62
N LYS A 59 -6.60 4.58 12.55
CA LYS A 59 -7.57 4.26 11.47
C LYS A 59 -6.98 3.30 10.45
N TYR A 60 -5.68 3.41 10.20
CA TYR A 60 -4.98 2.71 9.14
C TYR A 60 -4.03 1.67 9.73
N LYS A 61 -3.92 0.51 9.07
CA LYS A 61 -3.03 -0.60 9.41
C LYS A 61 -2.04 -0.81 8.28
N ARG A 62 -0.78 -1.04 8.61
CA ARG A 62 0.26 -1.37 7.63
C ARG A 62 0.19 -2.84 7.27
N TYR A 63 0.56 -3.15 6.04
CA TYR A 63 0.86 -4.52 5.65
C TYR A 63 2.18 -4.95 6.29
N GLU A 64 2.23 -6.20 6.75
CA GLU A 64 3.46 -6.86 7.21
C GLU A 64 4.35 -7.25 6.01
#